data_AF-B2CDE4-F1
#
_entry.id   AF-B2CDE4-F1
#
_cell.length_a   1.000
_cell.length_b   1.000
_cell.length_c   1.000
_cell.angle_alpha   90.00
_cell.angle_beta   90.00
_cell.angle_gamma   90.00
#
_symmetry.space_group_name_H-M   'P 1'
#
loop_
_entity.id
_entity.type
_entity.pdbx_description
1 polymer ?
#
loop_
_entity_poly.entity_id
_entity_poly.type
_entity_poly.pdbx_seq_one_letter_code
_entity_poly.pdbx_strand_id
1 'polypeptide(L)'
;RGGRPNALFVVASVQALPEELTGLAHTLTVNFPWASLLSALVLPEAPVIEALRRLVRPGGELIALLNQSVFDDRPYAARLGLPELSDAWVDETLCPAYRAAGFEIRASELVEGDMPHQTSWGQHL
;
A
#
# COMPACT_ATOMS: atom_id res chain seq x y z
N ARG A 1 -25.49 -10.41 14.29
CA ARG A 1 -25.50 -10.17 12.82
C ARG A 1 -25.63 -8.66 12.61
N GLY A 2 -24.61 -7.98 12.08
CA GLY A 2 -24.52 -6.51 12.01
C GLY A 2 -24.20 -6.02 10.61
N GLY A 3 -25.01 -6.41 9.62
CA GLY A 3 -24.81 -6.01 8.22
C GLY A 3 -24.80 -4.49 8.07
N ARG A 4 -23.90 -3.99 7.23
CA ARG A 4 -23.75 -2.56 6.92
C ARG A 4 -24.14 -2.33 5.46
N PRO A 5 -25.23 -1.60 5.16
CA PRO A 5 -25.70 -1.40 3.79
C PRO A 5 -24.75 -0.53 2.95
N ASN A 6 -23.83 0.18 3.60
CA ASN A 6 -22.79 1.00 2.98
C ASN A 6 -21.46 0.25 2.80
N ALA A 7 -21.43 -1.07 3.02
CA ALA A 7 -20.27 -1.91 2.79
C ALA A 7 -20.50 -2.79 1.55
N LEU A 8 -19.53 -2.78 0.65
CA LEU A 8 -19.51 -3.61 -0.55
C LEU A 8 -18.21 -4.40 -0.60
N PHE A 9 -18.29 -5.69 -0.93
CA PHE A 9 -17.14 -6.56 -1.11
C PHE A 9 -17.03 -6.93 -2.58
N VAL A 10 -15.84 -6.74 -3.15
CA VAL A 10 -15.53 -7.01 -4.55
C VAL A 10 -14.40 -8.02 -4.62
N VAL A 11 -14.54 -9.02 -5.49
CA VAL A 11 -13.48 -10.00 -5.76
C VAL A 11 -12.70 -9.55 -6.99
N ALA A 12 -11.48 -9.07 -6.78
CA ALA A 12 -10.58 -8.63 -7.84
C ALA A 12 -9.12 -8.77 -7.39
N SER A 13 -8.19 -8.86 -8.34
CA SER A 13 -6.75 -8.73 -8.09
C SER A 13 -6.27 -7.34 -8.50
N VAL A 14 -5.13 -6.90 -7.95
CA VAL A 14 -4.54 -5.59 -8.30
C VAL A 14 -4.16 -5.52 -9.79
N GLN A 15 -3.84 -6.67 -10.41
CA GLN A 15 -3.52 -6.78 -11.83
C GLN A 15 -4.76 -6.66 -12.74
N ALA A 16 -5.96 -6.83 -12.20
CA ALA A 16 -7.22 -6.84 -12.95
C ALA A 16 -8.34 -6.13 -12.15
N LEU A 17 -8.07 -4.89 -11.71
CA LEU A 17 -9.05 -4.08 -10.99
C LEU A 17 -10.19 -3.63 -11.91
N PRO A 18 -11.47 -3.75 -11.48
CA PRO A 18 -12.63 -3.38 -12.29
C PRO A 18 -12.63 -1.89 -12.65
N GLU A 19 -12.99 -1.58 -13.88
CA GLU A 19 -12.99 -0.21 -14.40
C GLU A 19 -14.05 0.68 -13.73
N GLU A 20 -15.13 0.06 -13.24
CA GLU A 20 -16.24 0.72 -12.53
C GLU A 20 -15.79 1.43 -11.24
N LEU A 21 -14.62 1.07 -10.68
CA LEU A 21 -14.07 1.70 -9.49
C LEU A 21 -13.14 2.88 -9.78
N THR A 22 -12.93 3.22 -11.05
CA THR A 22 -12.03 4.30 -11.47
C THR A 22 -12.46 5.65 -10.89
N GLY A 23 -11.54 6.32 -10.19
CA GLY A 23 -11.70 7.69 -9.69
C GLY A 23 -12.74 7.85 -8.58
N LEU A 24 -13.16 6.79 -7.90
CA LEU A 24 -14.20 6.86 -6.86
C LEU A 24 -13.65 7.06 -5.45
N ALA A 25 -12.45 6.53 -5.18
CA ALA A 25 -11.91 6.49 -3.82
C ALA A 25 -11.41 7.87 -3.38
N HIS A 26 -11.97 8.40 -2.29
CA HIS A 26 -11.39 9.52 -1.54
C HIS A 26 -10.17 9.06 -0.76
N THR A 27 -10.25 7.86 -0.19
CA THR A 27 -9.18 7.19 0.54
C THR A 27 -9.09 5.77 0.01
N LEU A 28 -7.89 5.37 -0.42
CA LEU A 28 -7.53 4.00 -0.76
C LEU A 28 -6.61 3.47 0.33
N THR A 29 -6.95 2.34 0.95
CA THR A 29 -6.14 1.73 2.02
C THR A 29 -5.54 0.40 1.55
N VAL A 30 -4.24 0.22 1.77
CA VAL A 30 -3.56 -1.07 1.61
C VAL A 30 -3.00 -1.48 2.97
N ASN A 31 -3.69 -2.40 3.64
CA ASN A 31 -3.36 -2.80 5.01
C ASN A 31 -2.63 -4.14 5.01
N PHE A 32 -1.36 -4.14 5.47
CA PHE A 32 -0.53 -5.34 5.63
C PHE A 32 -0.50 -6.23 4.38
N PRO A 33 -0.10 -5.68 3.21
CA PRO A 33 -0.11 -6.43 1.96
C PRO A 33 0.83 -7.63 2.03
N TRP A 34 0.47 -8.70 1.33
CA TRP A 34 1.37 -9.84 1.15
C TRP A 34 2.56 -9.48 0.26
N ALA A 35 3.58 -10.35 0.28
CA ALA A 35 4.89 -10.15 -0.34
C ALA A 35 4.85 -9.50 -1.73
N SER A 36 4.02 -9.96 -2.67
CA SER A 36 4.01 -9.40 -4.03
C SER A 36 3.50 -7.96 -4.09
N LEU A 37 2.42 -7.64 -3.39
CA LEU A 37 1.90 -6.27 -3.35
C LEU A 37 2.80 -5.37 -2.48
N LEU A 38 3.39 -5.90 -1.40
CA LEU A 38 4.40 -5.19 -0.62
C LEU A 38 5.60 -4.82 -1.50
N SER A 39 6.18 -5.80 -2.20
CA SER A 39 7.30 -5.59 -3.12
C SER A 39 6.96 -4.52 -4.14
N ALA A 40 5.80 -4.60 -4.80
CA ALA A 40 5.41 -3.60 -5.80
C ALA A 40 5.24 -2.17 -5.26
N LEU A 41 5.03 -2.00 -3.94
CA LEU A 41 4.93 -0.69 -3.29
C LEU A 41 6.29 -0.10 -2.90
N VAL A 42 7.26 -0.92 -2.53
CA VAL A 42 8.60 -0.48 -2.05
C VAL A 42 9.72 -0.67 -3.07
N LEU A 43 9.52 -1.52 -4.06
CA LEU A 43 10.22 -1.58 -5.34
C LEU A 43 9.18 -1.17 -6.38
N PRO A 44 8.99 0.15 -6.62
CA PRO A 44 7.77 0.65 -7.22
C PRO A 44 7.57 0.09 -8.63
N GLU A 45 6.64 -0.83 -8.77
CA GLU A 45 6.25 -1.40 -10.06
C GLU A 45 5.22 -0.49 -10.71
N ALA A 46 5.62 0.28 -11.72
CA ALA A 46 4.76 1.26 -12.37
C ALA A 46 3.35 0.73 -12.72
N PRO A 47 3.16 -0.46 -13.30
CA PRO A 47 1.82 -0.99 -13.60
C PRO A 47 0.93 -1.14 -12.36
N VAL A 48 1.51 -1.50 -11.22
CA VAL A 48 0.78 -1.65 -9.95
C VAL A 48 0.43 -0.30 -9.37
N ILE A 49 1.38 0.64 -9.32
CA ILE A 49 1.14 1.98 -8.77
C ILE A 49 0.10 2.74 -9.62
N GLU A 50 0.17 2.62 -10.95
CA GLU A 50 -0.81 3.18 -11.88
C GLU A 50 -2.21 2.56 -11.71
N ALA A 51 -2.28 1.24 -11.52
CA ALA A 51 -3.55 0.56 -11.26
C ALA A 51 -4.21 1.03 -9.95
N LEU A 52 -3.42 1.23 -8.89
CA LEU A 52 -3.90 1.82 -7.64
C LEU A 52 -4.30 3.28 -7.84
N ARG A 53 -3.50 4.06 -8.58
CA ARG A 53 -3.79 5.47 -8.87
C ARG A 53 -5.13 5.63 -9.57
N ARG A 54 -5.47 4.74 -10.51
CA ARG A 54 -6.72 4.78 -11.27
C ARG A 54 -7.95 4.77 -10.35
N LEU A 55 -7.89 4.09 -9.20
CA LEU A 55 -9.02 4.05 -8.25
C LEU A 55 -9.23 5.36 -7.50
N VAL A 56 -8.17 6.15 -7.33
CA VAL A 56 -8.18 7.34 -6.47
C VAL A 56 -8.64 8.57 -7.25
N ARG A 57 -9.60 9.30 -6.69
CA ARG A 57 -10.05 10.57 -7.27
C ARG A 57 -8.95 11.65 -7.20
N PRO A 58 -8.98 12.71 -8.03
CA PRO A 58 -8.13 13.87 -7.80
C PRO A 58 -8.32 14.44 -6.38
N GLY A 59 -7.20 14.63 -5.67
CA GLY A 59 -7.19 15.08 -4.27
C GLY A 59 -7.47 13.98 -3.23
N GLY A 60 -7.74 12.73 -3.65
CA GLY A 60 -7.79 11.59 -2.75
C GLY A 60 -6.42 11.11 -2.33
N GLU A 61 -6.38 10.20 -1.36
CA GLU A 61 -5.15 9.69 -0.73
C GLU A 61 -5.03 8.16 -0.83
N LEU A 62 -3.78 7.69 -0.84
CA LEU A 62 -3.41 6.30 -0.63
C LEU A 62 -2.72 6.20 0.73
N ILE A 63 -3.21 5.32 1.59
CA ILE A 63 -2.62 5.01 2.89
C ILE A 63 -2.20 3.53 2.85
N ALA A 64 -0.90 3.29 2.96
CA ALA A 64 -0.35 1.94 3.02
C ALA A 64 0.22 1.67 4.42
N LEU A 65 -0.32 0.66 5.11
CA LEU A 65 0.25 0.16 6.35
C LEU A 65 1.13 -1.04 6.01
N LEU A 66 2.43 -0.83 6.05
CA LEU A 66 3.44 -1.85 5.77
C LEU A 66 3.97 -2.40 7.09
N ASN A 67 4.24 -3.71 7.11
CA ASN A 67 4.74 -4.36 8.31
C ASN A 67 6.27 -4.27 8.39
N GLN A 68 6.79 -3.61 9.43
CA GLN A 68 8.22 -3.43 9.65
C GLN A 68 8.97 -4.76 9.83
N SER A 69 8.32 -5.79 10.40
CA SER A 69 8.99 -7.07 10.67
C SER A 69 9.47 -7.79 9.40
N VAL A 70 8.86 -7.47 8.25
CA VAL A 70 9.29 -7.95 6.94
C VAL A 70 10.67 -7.42 6.56
N PHE A 71 10.99 -6.19 6.95
CA PHE A 71 12.28 -5.55 6.69
C PHE A 71 13.34 -5.95 7.73
N ASP A 72 12.91 -6.19 8.98
CA ASP A 72 13.81 -6.61 10.06
C ASP A 72 14.30 -8.07 9.88
N ASP A 73 13.46 -8.95 9.30
CA ASP A 73 13.85 -10.29 8.86
C ASP A 73 14.72 -10.20 7.59
N ARG A 74 16.01 -9.91 7.79
CA ARG A 74 16.99 -9.77 6.69
C ARG A 74 17.01 -10.96 5.72
N PRO A 75 17.00 -12.24 6.16
CA PRO A 75 16.86 -13.37 5.25
C PRO A 75 15.59 -13.33 4.38
N TYR A 76 14.44 -12.99 4.97
CA TYR A 76 13.18 -12.88 4.24
C TYR A 76 13.17 -11.70 3.26
N ALA A 77 13.61 -10.52 3.71
CA ALA A 77 13.75 -9.33 2.87
C ALA A 77 14.67 -9.60 1.68
N ALA A 78 15.84 -10.21 1.91
CA ALA A 78 16.78 -10.55 0.85
C ALA A 78 16.19 -11.52 -0.19
N ARG A 79 15.40 -12.50 0.24
CA ARG A 79 14.72 -13.44 -0.68
C ARG A 79 13.70 -12.75 -1.57
N LEU A 80 13.06 -11.70 -1.07
CA LEU A 80 12.13 -10.86 -1.83
C LEU A 80 12.84 -9.72 -2.59
N GLY A 81 14.16 -9.56 -2.42
CA GLY A 81 14.93 -8.46 -2.98
C GLY A 81 14.54 -7.09 -2.43
N LEU A 82 13.90 -7.04 -1.25
CA LEU A 82 13.42 -5.78 -0.69
C LEU A 82 14.60 -4.88 -0.27
N PRO A 83 14.51 -3.57 -0.57
CA PRO A 83 15.47 -2.60 -0.09
C PRO A 83 15.22 -2.32 1.39
N GLU A 84 16.21 -1.73 2.06
CA GLU A 84 15.96 -1.03 3.32
C GLU A 84 15.07 0.19 3.02
N LEU A 85 13.93 0.29 3.71
CA LEU A 85 12.99 1.40 3.55
C LEU A 85 13.47 2.63 4.35
N SER A 86 14.64 3.14 3.98
CA SER A 86 15.23 4.36 4.56
C SER A 86 14.66 5.63 3.93
N ASP A 87 14.82 6.77 4.61
CA ASP A 87 14.44 8.08 4.08
C ASP A 87 15.08 8.35 2.71
N ALA A 88 16.34 7.96 2.52
CA ALA A 88 17.03 8.08 1.23
C ALA A 88 16.35 7.25 0.13
N TRP A 89 15.91 6.02 0.44
CA TRP A 89 15.18 5.19 -0.53
C TRP A 89 13.82 5.82 -0.89
N VAL A 90 13.12 6.36 0.11
CA VAL A 90 11.86 7.07 -0.10
C VAL A 90 12.07 8.27 -1.03
N ASP A 91 13.06 9.12 -0.76
CA ASP A 91 13.30 10.35 -1.51
C ASP A 91 13.85 10.11 -2.91
N GLU A 92 14.83 9.21 -3.05
CA GLU A 92 15.54 9.01 -4.30
C GLU A 92 14.84 8.03 -5.24
N THR A 93 14.05 7.09 -4.70
CA THR A 93 13.40 6.03 -5.51
C THR A 93 11.88 6.13 -5.49
N LEU A 94 11.26 6.15 -4.31
CA LEU A 94 9.79 6.09 -4.23
C LEU A 94 9.14 7.39 -4.68
N CYS A 95 9.60 8.53 -4.19
CA CYS A 95 9.05 9.84 -4.52
C CYS A 95 9.01 10.09 -6.05
N PRO A 96 10.08 9.87 -6.83
CA PRO A 96 10.03 10.00 -8.29
C PRO A 96 9.07 9.02 -8.97
N ALA A 97 9.09 7.74 -8.56
CA ALA A 97 8.27 6.70 -9.18
C ALA A 97 6.76 6.91 -8.91
N TYR A 98 6.40 7.24 -7.66
CA TYR A 98 5.03 7.58 -7.29
C TYR A 98 4.57 8.84 -8.01
N ARG A 99 5.44 9.86 -8.14
CA ARG A 99 5.13 11.09 -8.90
C ARG A 99 4.86 10.80 -10.37
N ALA A 100 5.66 9.94 -11.00
CA ALA A 100 5.43 9.53 -12.39
C ALA A 100 4.07 8.83 -12.57
N ALA A 101 3.64 8.06 -11.56
CA ALA A 101 2.32 7.43 -11.53
C ALA A 101 1.19 8.35 -11.01
N GLY A 102 1.45 9.63 -10.74
CA GLY A 102 0.44 10.61 -10.34
C GLY A 102 0.11 10.65 -8.83
N PHE A 103 0.95 10.07 -7.98
CA PHE A 103 0.92 10.20 -6.53
C PHE A 103 2.02 11.13 -6.01
N GLU A 104 1.78 11.77 -4.87
CA GLU A 104 2.78 12.50 -4.11
C GLU A 104 2.87 11.87 -2.72
N ILE A 105 4.04 11.34 -2.35
CA ILE A 105 4.28 10.79 -1.02
C ILE A 105 4.31 11.95 -0.03
N ARG A 106 3.39 11.95 0.93
CA ARG A 106 3.26 13.01 1.94
C ARG A 106 3.98 12.70 3.25
N ALA A 107 4.03 11.43 3.61
CA ALA A 107 4.64 10.94 4.82
C ALA A 107 5.14 9.51 4.62
N SER A 108 6.26 9.19 5.24
CA SER A 108 6.77 7.84 5.48
C SER A 108 7.28 7.84 6.91
N GLU A 109 6.60 7.10 7.78
CA GLU A 109 6.89 7.13 9.21
C GLU A 109 6.70 5.73 9.81
N LEU A 110 7.54 5.42 10.81
CA LEU A 110 7.31 4.27 11.67
C LEU A 110 6.20 4.63 12.65
N VAL A 111 5.13 3.82 12.63
CA VAL A 111 4.02 3.98 13.56
C VAL A 111 4.17 2.95 14.67
N GLU A 112 4.41 3.41 15.90
CA GLU A 112 4.41 2.58 17.11
C GLU A 112 3.04 2.66 17.81
N GLY A 113 2.58 1.55 18.40
CA GLY A 113 1.36 1.53 19.23
C GLY A 113 0.11 0.94 18.57
N ASP A 114 -1.06 1.30 19.10
CA ASP A 114 -2.34 0.70 18.75
C ASP A 114 -2.78 1.14 17.35
N MET A 115 -2.71 0.24 16.37
CA MET A 115 -3.05 0.53 14.98
C MET A 115 -4.52 0.93 14.84
N PRO A 116 -4.87 1.91 13.97
CA PRO A 116 -6.25 2.35 13.78
C PRO A 116 -7.20 1.22 13.33
N HIS A 117 -6.64 0.12 12.81
CA HIS A 117 -7.36 -1.10 12.48
C HIS A 117 -6.71 -2.30 13.17
N GLN A 118 -7.30 -2.74 14.29
CA GLN A 118 -6.96 -3.99 14.97
C GLN A 118 -7.44 -5.19 14.15
N THR A 119 -6.73 -5.51 13.07
CA THR A 119 -6.92 -6.77 12.36
C THR A 119 -6.24 -7.89 13.16
N SER A 120 -6.73 -9.14 13.06
CA SER A 120 -6.07 -10.29 13.70
C SER A 120 -4.61 -10.47 13.26
N TRP A 121 -4.25 -9.93 12.09
CA TRP A 121 -2.88 -9.87 11.58
C TRP A 121 -2.06 -8.73 12.20
N GLY A 122 -2.68 -7.59 12.52
CA GLY A 122 -2.03 -6.48 13.22
C GLY A 122 -1.79 -6.71 14.71
N GLN A 123 -2.46 -7.71 15.31
CA GLN A 123 -2.31 -8.07 16.72
C GLN A 123 -1.23 -9.15 16.98
N HIS A 124 -0.75 -9.83 15.94
CA HIS A 124 0.33 -10.84 16.03
C HIS A 124 1.70 -10.26 15.66
N LEU A 125 1.83 -8.93 15.70
CA LEU A 125 3.08 -8.21 15.47
C LEU A 125 3.56 -7.59 16.79
#